data_AF-D2W4D4-F1
#
_entry.id   AF-D2W4D4-F1
#
_cell.length_a   1.000
_cell.length_b   1.000
_cell.length_c   1.000
_cell.angle_alpha   90.00
_cell.angle_beta   90.00
_cell.angle_gamma   90.00
#
_symmetry.space_group_name_H-M   'P 1'
#
loop_
_entity.id
_entity.type
_entity.pdbx_description
1 polymer ?
#
loop_
_entity_poly.entity_id
_entity_poly.type
_entity_poly.pdbx_seq_one_letter_code
_entity_poly.pdbx_strand_id
1 'polypeptide(L)'
;MRQDKTTFNPDNYCLVYEEVMTCQETRNIFKEFLKENMAEEPLLYLDECEKYKVEYAKLKEKFHGLSLMVKRSSSVGNVSDLGNETSGKEWDKNQLTKLFVNLKGIIDEFIVEEATKELNLSSVRQWTIMEWQIIEAMMNGFEQDSSNLELSNNLYRKLDINVLFEKVDLVVMIDLKMDQFPRFIRSNLARKFLLEKGEHFT
;
A
#
# COMPACT_ATOMS: atom_id res chain seq x y z
N MET A 1 -46.47 21.42 -8.80
CA MET A 1 -45.73 20.18 -8.47
C MET A 1 -45.35 20.27 -7.00
N ARG A 2 -45.88 19.38 -6.15
CA ARG A 2 -45.48 19.29 -4.74
C ARG A 2 -44.22 18.42 -4.69
N GLN A 3 -43.08 18.99 -4.30
CA GLN A 3 -41.93 18.17 -3.90
C GLN A 3 -42.33 17.48 -2.60
N ASP A 4 -42.45 16.16 -2.63
CA ASP A 4 -42.53 15.37 -1.40
C ASP A 4 -41.26 15.66 -0.61
N LYS A 5 -41.44 16.23 0.59
CA LYS A 5 -40.34 16.45 1.52
C LYS A 5 -39.81 15.08 1.91
N THR A 6 -38.64 14.74 1.40
CA THR A 6 -37.87 13.59 1.89
C THR A 6 -37.71 13.73 3.41
N THR A 7 -38.05 12.67 4.14
CA THR A 7 -37.95 12.60 5.60
C THR A 7 -36.50 12.47 6.08
N PHE A 8 -35.54 12.39 5.16
CA PHE A 8 -34.13 12.27 5.48
C PHE A 8 -33.60 13.53 6.17
N ASN A 9 -33.17 13.37 7.42
CA ASN A 9 -32.47 14.40 8.16
C ASN A 9 -30.99 13.98 8.30
N PRO A 10 -30.05 14.67 7.64
CA PRO A 10 -28.62 14.33 7.71
C PRO A 10 -28.05 14.42 9.13
N ASP A 11 -28.68 15.20 10.03
CA ASP A 11 -28.22 15.36 11.42
C ASP A 11 -28.37 14.05 12.25
N ASN A 12 -29.16 13.09 11.76
CA ASN A 12 -29.33 11.78 12.39
C ASN A 12 -28.31 10.74 11.92
N TYR A 13 -27.42 11.10 10.99
CA TYR A 13 -26.47 10.18 10.37
C TYR A 13 -25.03 10.69 10.53
N CYS A 14 -24.10 9.74 10.62
CA CYS A 14 -22.68 10.03 10.70
C CYS A 14 -21.93 9.13 9.73
N LEU A 15 -21.00 9.72 8.97
CA LEU A 15 -20.08 8.94 8.15
C LEU A 15 -19.10 8.19 9.06
N VAL A 16 -18.85 6.92 8.75
CA VAL A 16 -17.86 6.09 9.42
C VAL A 16 -16.58 6.08 8.59
N TYR A 17 -15.42 6.27 9.22
CA TYR A 17 -14.14 6.40 8.52
C TYR A 17 -13.85 5.19 7.62
N GLU A 18 -14.05 3.99 8.16
CA GLU A 18 -13.82 2.73 7.44
C GLU A 18 -14.71 2.61 6.19
N GLU A 19 -15.98 3.03 6.28
CA GLU A 19 -16.91 3.04 5.14
C GLU A 19 -16.49 4.10 4.09
N VAL A 20 -16.05 5.27 4.55
CA VAL A 20 -15.54 6.32 3.65
C VAL A 20 -14.32 5.85 2.88
N MET A 21 -13.43 5.08 3.52
CA MET A 21 -12.20 4.57 2.91
C MET A 21 -12.42 3.38 1.98
N THR A 22 -13.51 2.63 2.13
CA THR A 22 -13.83 1.46 1.29
C THR A 22 -14.70 1.82 0.08
N CYS A 23 -15.60 2.81 0.20
CA CYS A 23 -16.41 3.27 -0.91
C CYS A 23 -15.70 4.37 -1.71
N GLN A 24 -15.42 4.10 -2.99
CA GLN A 24 -14.67 5.02 -3.86
C GLN A 24 -15.33 6.40 -3.98
N GLU A 25 -16.66 6.46 -3.99
CA GLU A 25 -17.39 7.71 -4.10
C GLU A 25 -17.17 8.61 -2.88
N THR A 26 -17.39 8.09 -1.67
CA THR A 26 -17.14 8.83 -0.42
C THR A 26 -15.67 9.15 -0.24
N ARG A 27 -14.78 8.25 -0.66
CA ARG A 27 -13.33 8.46 -0.63
C ARG A 27 -12.90 9.64 -1.51
N ASN A 28 -13.51 9.79 -2.68
CA ASN A 28 -13.25 10.93 -3.58
C ASN A 28 -13.65 12.26 -2.95
N ILE A 29 -14.78 12.29 -2.23
CA ILE A 29 -15.25 13.49 -1.53
C ILE A 29 -14.32 13.81 -0.35
N PHE A 30 -13.86 12.80 0.39
CA PHE A 30 -12.85 13.02 1.42
C PHE A 30 -11.53 13.53 0.84
N LYS A 31 -11.10 13.00 -0.32
CA LYS A 31 -9.92 13.48 -1.05
C LYS A 31 -10.04 14.94 -1.49
N GLU A 32 -11.21 15.33 -2.00
CA GLU A 32 -11.51 16.73 -2.35
C GLU A 32 -11.40 17.65 -1.13
N PHE A 33 -11.98 17.24 0.01
CA PHE A 33 -11.83 17.97 1.27
C PHE A 33 -10.34 18.10 1.68
N LEU A 34 -9.57 17.02 1.65
CA LEU A 34 -8.15 17.06 2.00
C LEU A 34 -7.37 18.01 1.10
N LYS A 35 -7.67 18.01 -0.20
CA LYS A 35 -7.06 18.91 -1.17
C LYS A 35 -7.39 20.38 -0.90
N GLU A 36 -8.63 20.71 -0.57
CA GLU A 36 -9.04 22.07 -0.16
C GLU A 36 -8.30 22.55 1.09
N ASN A 37 -7.84 21.62 1.93
CA ASN A 37 -7.14 21.91 3.18
C ASN A 37 -5.61 21.68 3.08
N MET A 38 -5.08 21.44 1.87
CA MET A 38 -3.65 21.18 1.64
C MET A 38 -3.11 20.03 2.52
N ALA A 39 -3.86 18.94 2.62
CA ALA A 39 -3.57 17.77 3.45
C ALA A 39 -3.87 16.45 2.72
N GLU A 40 -3.73 16.41 1.39
CA GLU A 40 -4.04 15.22 0.58
C GLU A 40 -2.91 14.19 0.54
N GLU A 41 -1.71 14.58 0.95
CA GLU A 41 -0.48 13.77 0.92
C GLU A 41 -0.64 12.41 1.61
N PRO A 42 -1.22 12.31 2.83
CA PRO A 42 -1.39 11.02 3.49
C PRO A 42 -2.30 10.07 2.71
N LEU A 43 -3.34 10.58 2.05
CA LEU A 43 -4.24 9.75 1.24
C LEU A 43 -3.58 9.34 -0.08
N LEU A 44 -2.80 10.22 -0.70
CA LEU A 44 -2.01 9.91 -1.90
C LEU A 44 -0.92 8.85 -1.61
N TYR A 45 -0.27 8.94 -0.44
CA TYR A 45 0.66 7.92 0.02
C TYR A 45 -0.01 6.54 0.11
N LEU A 46 -1.20 6.45 0.72
CA LEU A 46 -1.95 5.19 0.80
C LEU A 46 -2.33 4.65 -0.59
N ASP A 47 -2.67 5.53 -1.54
CA ASP A 47 -2.94 5.16 -2.95
C ASP A 47 -1.70 4.50 -3.59
N GLU A 48 -0.51 5.10 -3.45
CA GLU A 48 0.72 4.53 -4.02
C GLU A 48 1.14 3.23 -3.32
N CYS A 49 0.95 3.15 -2.00
CA CYS A 49 1.20 1.93 -1.24
C CYS A 49 0.31 0.78 -1.72
N GLU A 50 -0.97 1.03 -2.01
CA GLU A 50 -1.88 -0.02 -2.49
C GLU A 50 -1.49 -0.51 -3.89
N LYS A 51 -1.11 0.41 -4.80
CA LYS A 51 -0.57 0.02 -6.11
C LYS A 51 0.68 -0.85 -5.96
N TYR A 52 1.58 -0.48 -5.05
CA TYR A 52 2.77 -1.27 -4.76
C TYR A 52 2.41 -2.67 -4.22
N LYS A 53 1.49 -2.77 -3.25
CA LYS A 53 1.03 -4.04 -2.68
C LYS A 53 0.50 -4.99 -3.76
N VAL A 54 -0.26 -4.46 -4.72
CA VAL A 54 -0.77 -5.24 -5.87
C VAL A 54 0.38 -5.78 -6.73
N GLU A 55 1.41 -4.97 -7.01
CA GLU A 55 2.57 -5.44 -7.78
C GLU A 55 3.42 -6.46 -7.02
N TYR A 56 3.65 -6.23 -5.74
CA TYR A 56 4.36 -7.14 -4.85
C TYR A 56 3.65 -8.50 -4.76
N ALA A 57 2.32 -8.50 -4.60
CA ALA A 57 1.53 -9.72 -4.53
C ALA A 57 1.58 -10.54 -5.84
N LYS A 58 1.51 -9.87 -7.01
CA LYS A 58 1.67 -10.54 -8.32
C LYS A 58 3.02 -11.26 -8.42
N LEU A 59 4.10 -10.68 -7.91
CA LEU A 59 5.41 -11.34 -7.90
C LEU A 59 5.44 -12.52 -6.92
N LYS A 60 4.85 -12.34 -5.73
CA LYS A 60 4.71 -13.39 -4.71
C LYS A 60 3.98 -14.63 -5.23
N GLU A 61 2.87 -14.42 -5.93
CA GLU A 61 2.07 -15.49 -6.51
C GLU A 61 2.82 -16.26 -7.60
N LYS A 62 3.56 -15.56 -8.47
CA LYS A 62 4.42 -16.23 -9.49
C LYS A 62 5.43 -17.16 -8.84
N PHE A 63 6.04 -16.72 -7.73
CA PHE A 63 7.03 -17.51 -7.00
C PHE A 63 6.39 -18.74 -6.31
N HIS A 64 5.24 -18.57 -5.64
CA HIS A 64 4.56 -19.67 -4.96
C HIS A 64 3.84 -20.64 -5.91
N GLY A 65 3.21 -20.15 -6.98
CA GLY A 65 2.53 -20.99 -7.97
C GLY A 65 3.48 -21.98 -8.67
N LEU A 66 4.73 -21.56 -8.85
CA LEU A 66 5.82 -22.39 -9.37
C LEU A 66 6.30 -23.48 -8.40
N SER A 67 6.00 -23.36 -7.10
CA SER A 67 6.32 -24.37 -6.08
C SER A 67 5.27 -25.49 -6.04
N LEU A 68 4.00 -25.17 -6.34
CA LEU A 68 2.90 -26.14 -6.29
C LEU A 68 2.83 -27.06 -7.51
N MET A 69 3.24 -26.61 -8.70
CA MET A 69 3.25 -27.46 -9.90
C MET A 69 4.26 -28.61 -9.83
N VAL A 70 5.37 -28.46 -9.13
CA VAL A 70 6.41 -29.50 -9.00
C VAL A 70 5.90 -30.71 -8.20
N LYS A 71 4.94 -30.51 -7.28
CA LYS A 71 4.43 -31.59 -6.42
C LYS A 71 3.34 -32.45 -7.05
N ARG A 72 2.77 -32.07 -8.21
CA ARG A 72 1.70 -32.85 -8.87
C ARG A 72 2.21 -33.85 -9.90
N SER A 73 3.47 -33.78 -10.31
CA SER A 73 4.04 -34.70 -11.31
C SER A 73 4.69 -35.96 -10.71
N SER A 74 4.68 -36.11 -9.38
CA SER A 74 5.45 -37.16 -8.67
C SER A 74 4.63 -38.39 -8.24
N SER A 75 3.35 -38.54 -8.63
CA SER A 75 2.50 -39.62 -8.11
C SER A 75 2.39 -40.89 -8.96
N VAL A 76 3.12 -41.04 -10.07
CA VAL A 76 3.10 -42.27 -10.87
C VAL A 76 4.50 -42.65 -11.34
N GLY A 77 5.09 -43.67 -10.70
CA GLY A 77 6.17 -44.48 -11.29
C GLY A 77 7.52 -44.43 -10.58
N ASN A 78 7.95 -45.58 -10.04
CA ASN A 78 9.29 -45.86 -9.53
C ASN A 78 10.38 -45.46 -10.55
N VAL A 79 11.21 -44.46 -10.23
CA VAL A 79 12.55 -44.31 -10.82
C VAL A 79 13.50 -43.82 -9.74
N SER A 80 14.39 -44.72 -9.34
CA SER A 80 15.53 -44.52 -8.46
C SER A 80 16.66 -43.82 -9.21
N ASP A 81 16.50 -42.54 -9.50
CA ASP A 81 17.60 -41.68 -9.94
C ASP A 81 17.39 -40.26 -9.36
N LEU A 82 17.77 -40.13 -8.09
CA LEU A 82 17.72 -38.89 -7.31
C LEU A 82 18.91 -38.00 -7.70
N GLY A 83 18.87 -37.51 -8.94
CA GLY A 83 19.67 -36.39 -9.40
C GLY A 83 19.19 -35.11 -8.70
N ASN A 84 20.12 -34.46 -8.02
CA ASN A 84 19.96 -33.36 -7.09
C ASN A 84 19.56 -32.02 -7.76
N GLU A 85 18.45 -31.99 -8.51
CA GLU A 85 17.94 -30.77 -9.17
C GLU A 85 17.06 -29.95 -8.22
N THR A 86 17.64 -29.51 -7.09
CA THR A 86 17.21 -28.25 -6.47
C THR A 86 17.79 -27.11 -7.29
N SER A 87 17.29 -26.92 -8.50
CA SER A 87 17.48 -25.67 -9.24
C SER A 87 16.74 -24.59 -8.47
N GLY A 88 17.44 -23.99 -7.50
CA GLY A 88 16.98 -22.84 -6.75
C GLY A 88 16.51 -21.79 -7.75
N LYS A 89 15.21 -21.49 -7.74
CA LYS A 89 14.64 -20.53 -8.66
C LYS A 89 15.18 -19.15 -8.29
N GLU A 90 16.15 -18.70 -9.07
CA GLU A 90 16.69 -17.35 -9.01
C GLU A 90 15.52 -16.37 -9.22
N TRP A 91 15.47 -15.33 -8.40
CA TRP A 91 14.49 -14.27 -8.59
C TRP A 91 14.80 -13.55 -9.90
N ASP A 92 13.77 -13.26 -10.70
CA ASP A 92 13.94 -12.44 -11.90
C ASP A 92 14.45 -11.07 -11.48
N LYS A 93 15.72 -10.80 -11.78
CA LYS A 93 16.42 -9.53 -11.48
C LYS A 93 15.60 -8.32 -11.90
N ASN A 94 14.98 -8.38 -13.08
CA ASN A 94 14.18 -7.26 -13.59
C ASN A 94 12.95 -6.97 -12.75
N GLN A 95 12.31 -8.01 -12.19
CA GLN A 95 11.14 -7.84 -11.32
C GLN A 95 11.54 -7.25 -9.96
N LEU A 96 12.65 -7.72 -9.37
CA LEU A 96 13.16 -7.15 -8.12
C LEU A 96 13.61 -5.70 -8.29
N THR A 97 14.34 -5.39 -9.37
CA THR A 97 14.71 -4.01 -9.70
C THR A 97 13.47 -3.13 -9.88
N LYS A 98 12.42 -3.63 -10.56
CA LYS A 98 11.18 -2.88 -10.71
C LYS A 98 10.53 -2.58 -9.35
N LEU A 99 10.40 -3.57 -8.47
CA LEU A 99 9.86 -3.36 -7.12
C LEU A 99 10.71 -2.37 -6.32
N PHE A 100 12.04 -2.49 -6.39
CA PHE A 100 12.94 -1.55 -5.73
C PHE A 100 12.72 -0.11 -6.22
N VAL A 101 12.67 0.11 -7.54
CA VAL A 101 12.44 1.44 -8.14
C VAL A 101 11.08 2.02 -7.71
N ASN A 102 10.03 1.20 -7.71
CA ASN A 102 8.70 1.65 -7.32
C ASN A 102 8.63 2.03 -5.83
N LEU A 103 9.27 1.23 -4.97
CA LEU A 103 9.34 1.55 -3.54
C LEU A 103 10.19 2.81 -3.28
N LYS A 104 11.29 2.97 -4.02
CA LYS A 104 12.10 4.19 -4.00
C LYS A 104 11.28 5.43 -4.37
N GLY A 105 10.41 5.33 -5.37
CA GLY A 105 9.51 6.41 -5.73
C GLY A 105 8.64 6.88 -4.55
N ILE A 106 8.12 5.95 -3.76
CA ILE A 106 7.33 6.28 -2.55
C ILE A 106 8.22 6.96 -1.50
N ILE A 107 9.44 6.45 -1.27
CA ILE A 107 10.40 7.06 -0.35
C ILE A 107 10.71 8.50 -0.74
N ASP A 108 11.10 8.71 -2.01
CA ASP A 108 11.52 10.01 -2.53
C ASP A 108 10.39 11.04 -2.54
N GLU A 109 9.15 10.60 -2.79
CA GLU A 109 7.99 11.50 -2.91
C GLU A 109 7.36 11.87 -1.56
N PHE A 110 7.37 10.95 -0.59
CA PHE A 110 6.61 11.10 0.67
C PHE A 110 7.44 11.09 1.95
N ILE A 111 8.66 10.53 1.94
CA ILE A 111 9.41 10.26 3.19
C ILE A 111 10.64 11.17 3.33
N VAL A 112 11.34 11.42 2.23
CA VAL A 112 12.56 12.26 2.21
C VAL A 112 12.21 13.71 2.61
N GLU A 113 13.15 14.36 3.28
CA GLU A 113 13.02 15.78 3.65
C GLU A 113 12.98 16.66 2.40
N GLU A 114 12.12 17.69 2.43
CA GLU A 114 11.88 18.58 1.28
C GLU A 114 11.21 17.90 0.08
N ALA A 115 10.68 16.67 0.27
CA ALA A 115 9.90 16.02 -0.76
C ALA A 115 8.62 16.81 -1.09
N THR A 116 8.19 16.75 -2.34
CA THR A 116 7.05 17.55 -2.83
C THR A 116 5.73 17.21 -2.13
N LYS A 117 5.61 15.99 -1.60
CA LYS A 117 4.46 15.51 -0.81
C LYS A 117 4.94 14.93 0.52
N GLU A 118 5.94 15.57 1.13
CA GLU A 118 6.54 15.14 2.39
C GLU A 118 5.47 14.91 3.48
N LEU A 119 5.48 13.72 4.08
CA LEU A 119 4.63 13.37 5.21
C LEU A 119 5.23 13.88 6.54
N ASN A 120 4.35 14.30 7.45
CA ASN A 120 4.71 14.66 8.81
C ASN A 120 4.91 13.41 9.69
N LEU A 121 6.11 12.83 9.64
CA LEU A 121 6.40 11.53 10.28
C LEU A 121 7.20 11.62 11.58
N SER A 122 7.64 12.80 11.99
CA SER A 122 8.48 12.98 13.20
C SER A 122 9.67 11.98 13.22
N SER A 123 9.91 11.30 14.34
CA SER A 123 11.01 10.33 14.51
C SER A 123 10.86 9.05 13.66
N VAL A 124 9.66 8.73 13.17
CA VAL A 124 9.44 7.55 12.31
C VAL A 124 10.23 7.69 11.02
N ARG A 125 10.38 8.92 10.50
CA ARG A 125 11.15 9.20 9.27
C ARG A 125 12.57 8.66 9.35
N GLN A 126 13.30 8.98 10.42
CA GLN A 126 14.70 8.60 10.56
C GLN A 126 14.88 7.07 10.56
N TRP A 127 13.96 6.35 11.21
CA TRP A 127 13.97 4.89 11.21
C TRP A 127 13.69 4.33 9.81
N THR A 128 12.69 4.86 9.11
CA THR A 128 12.35 4.42 7.74
C THR A 128 13.51 4.67 6.77
N ILE A 129 14.17 5.82 6.84
CA ILE A 129 15.35 6.15 6.00
C ILE A 129 16.51 5.20 6.31
N MET A 130 16.76 4.90 7.58
CA MET A 130 17.81 3.94 7.96
C MET A 130 17.54 2.53 7.41
N GLU A 131 16.30 2.03 7.53
CA GLU A 131 15.93 0.73 6.93
C GLU A 131 16.03 0.77 5.40
N TRP A 132 15.64 1.88 4.77
CA TRP A 132 15.78 2.06 3.32
C TRP A 132 17.25 1.99 2.87
N GLN A 133 18.17 2.64 3.57
CA GLN A 133 19.61 2.58 3.24
C GLN A 133 20.17 1.15 3.29
N ILE A 134 19.66 0.31 4.20
CA ILE A 134 20.03 -1.12 4.24
C ILE A 134 19.52 -1.82 2.98
N ILE A 135 18.29 -1.55 2.54
CA ILE A 135 17.72 -2.10 1.32
C ILE A 135 18.52 -1.65 0.09
N GLU A 136 18.92 -0.39 0.00
CA GLU A 136 19.78 0.13 -1.08
C GLU A 136 21.13 -0.61 -1.13
N ALA A 137 21.77 -0.82 0.03
CA ALA A 137 23.01 -1.59 0.11
C ALA A 137 22.83 -3.04 -0.36
N MET A 138 21.73 -3.68 0.03
CA MET A 138 21.39 -5.04 -0.41
C MET A 138 21.12 -5.10 -1.92
N MET A 139 20.42 -4.10 -2.47
CA MET A 139 20.15 -3.99 -3.90
C MET A 139 21.45 -3.85 -4.70
N ASN A 140 22.36 -3.00 -4.25
CA ASN A 140 23.68 -2.83 -4.88
C ASN A 140 24.49 -4.14 -4.87
N GLY A 141 24.44 -4.89 -3.76
CA GLY A 141 25.06 -6.23 -3.68
C GLY A 141 24.42 -7.23 -4.64
N PHE A 142 23.09 -7.20 -4.76
CA PHE A 142 22.33 -8.07 -5.65
C PHE A 142 22.60 -7.76 -7.13
N GLU A 143 22.87 -6.50 -7.47
CA GLU A 143 23.25 -6.13 -8.83
C GLU A 143 24.61 -6.69 -9.24
N GLN A 144 25.54 -6.82 -8.28
CA GLN A 144 26.88 -7.37 -8.47
C GLN A 144 26.88 -8.90 -8.52
N ASP A 145 26.06 -9.55 -7.68
CA ASP A 145 25.94 -11.01 -7.59
C ASP A 145 24.48 -11.44 -7.52
N SER A 146 23.82 -11.53 -8.68
CA SER A 146 22.41 -11.96 -8.74
C SER A 146 22.21 -13.43 -8.41
N SER A 147 23.28 -14.23 -8.48
CA SER A 147 23.24 -15.67 -8.23
C SER A 147 23.12 -16.01 -6.74
N ASN A 148 23.35 -15.03 -5.86
CA ASN A 148 23.25 -15.19 -4.42
C ASN A 148 21.78 -15.29 -3.96
N LEU A 149 21.26 -16.51 -3.92
CA LEU A 149 19.88 -16.81 -3.56
C LEU A 149 19.49 -16.32 -2.15
N GLU A 150 20.42 -16.34 -1.19
CA GLU A 150 20.16 -15.84 0.17
C GLU A 150 19.94 -14.32 0.15
N LEU A 151 20.81 -13.59 -0.55
CA LEU A 151 20.67 -12.15 -0.72
C LEU A 151 19.36 -11.78 -1.42
N SER A 152 19.00 -12.47 -2.50
CA SER A 152 17.74 -12.22 -3.22
C SER A 152 16.51 -12.47 -2.34
N ASN A 153 16.51 -13.56 -1.56
CA ASN A 153 15.41 -13.89 -0.66
C ASN A 153 15.27 -12.85 0.47
N ASN A 154 16.39 -12.40 1.03
CA ASN A 154 16.39 -11.39 2.08
C ASN A 154 15.94 -10.03 1.53
N LEU A 155 16.43 -9.63 0.35
CA LEU A 155 16.01 -8.41 -0.34
C LEU A 155 14.51 -8.44 -0.63
N TYR A 156 14.00 -9.53 -1.20
CA TYR A 156 12.57 -9.69 -1.49
C TYR A 156 11.69 -9.53 -0.24
N ARG A 157 12.09 -10.10 0.91
CA ARG A 157 11.37 -9.94 2.18
C ARG A 157 11.40 -8.51 2.69
N LYS A 158 12.54 -7.83 2.55
CA LYS A 158 12.70 -6.43 2.97
C LYS A 158 11.96 -5.44 2.06
N LEU A 159 11.70 -5.82 0.80
CA LEU A 159 10.83 -5.08 -0.12
C LEU A 159 9.33 -5.24 0.20
N ASP A 160 8.94 -6.07 1.18
CA ASP A 160 7.55 -6.07 1.65
C ASP A 160 7.25 -4.73 2.34
N ILE A 161 6.29 -3.99 1.77
CA ILE A 161 5.93 -2.66 2.26
C ILE A 161 5.42 -2.69 3.71
N ASN A 162 4.80 -3.79 4.14
CA ASN A 162 4.32 -3.91 5.52
C ASN A 162 5.48 -4.06 6.52
N VAL A 163 6.69 -4.39 6.06
CA VAL A 163 7.89 -4.43 6.89
C VAL A 163 8.53 -3.04 6.97
N LEU A 164 8.65 -2.36 5.84
CA LEU A 164 9.32 -1.05 5.78
C LEU A 164 8.46 0.09 6.33
N PHE A 165 7.15 0.05 6.07
CA PHE A 165 6.25 1.16 6.34
C PHE A 165 5.23 0.92 7.45
N GLU A 166 5.32 -0.16 8.24
CA GLU A 166 4.38 -0.44 9.35
C GLU A 166 4.12 0.78 10.23
N LYS A 167 5.19 1.47 10.64
CA LYS A 167 5.10 2.66 11.50
C LYS A 167 4.60 3.89 10.75
N VAL A 168 4.93 4.02 9.47
CA VAL A 168 4.49 5.12 8.60
C VAL A 168 2.98 5.01 8.39
N ASP A 169 2.50 3.82 8.04
CA ASP A 169 1.08 3.49 7.88
C ASP A 169 0.30 3.83 9.15
N LEU A 170 0.82 3.48 10.33
CA LEU A 170 0.17 3.82 11.60
C LEU A 170 0.06 5.33 11.81
N VAL A 171 1.11 6.11 11.57
CA VAL A 171 1.09 7.56 11.72
C VAL A 171 0.11 8.21 10.75
N VAL A 172 0.16 7.81 9.47
CA VAL A 172 -0.77 8.29 8.42
C VAL A 172 -2.21 7.96 8.78
N MET A 173 -2.48 6.73 9.25
CA MET A 173 -3.82 6.32 9.66
C MET A 173 -4.32 7.12 10.86
N ILE A 174 -3.47 7.39 11.85
CA ILE A 174 -3.83 8.23 13.00
C ILE A 174 -4.15 9.65 12.53
N ASP A 175 -3.32 10.25 11.67
CA ASP A 175 -3.55 11.60 11.15
C ASP A 175 -4.89 11.69 10.40
N LEU A 176 -5.11 10.79 9.43
CA LEU A 176 -6.34 10.77 8.66
C LEU A 176 -7.57 10.51 9.53
N LYS A 177 -7.53 9.52 10.43
CA LYS A 177 -8.70 9.08 11.20
C LYS A 177 -9.00 10.00 12.39
N MET A 178 -7.98 10.51 13.07
CA MET A 178 -8.14 11.24 14.33
C MET A 178 -8.08 12.76 14.14
N ASP A 179 -7.41 13.28 13.10
CA ASP A 179 -7.37 14.72 12.84
C ASP A 179 -8.22 15.11 11.62
N GLN A 180 -7.93 14.56 10.44
CA GLN A 180 -8.56 15.02 9.20
C GLN A 180 -10.03 14.62 9.12
N PHE A 181 -10.37 13.37 9.46
CA PHE A 181 -11.73 12.85 9.33
C PHE A 181 -12.76 13.58 10.21
N PRO A 182 -12.49 13.89 11.50
CA PRO A 182 -13.41 14.69 12.32
C PRO A 182 -13.64 16.11 11.77
N ARG A 183 -12.70 16.69 11.03
CA ARG A 183 -12.89 17.97 10.34
C ARG A 183 -13.74 17.79 9.09
N PHE A 184 -13.48 16.74 8.32
CA PHE A 184 -14.26 16.36 7.14
C PHE A 184 -15.75 16.16 7.45
N ILE A 185 -16.11 15.39 8.48
CA ILE A 185 -17.52 15.12 8.79
C ILE A 185 -18.33 16.38 9.17
N ARG A 186 -17.63 17.43 9.65
CA ARG A 186 -18.23 18.74 9.96
C ARG A 186 -18.20 19.72 8.79
N SER A 187 -17.59 19.34 7.67
CA SER A 187 -17.46 20.19 6.49
C SER A 187 -18.78 20.31 5.73
N ASN A 188 -18.91 21.40 4.97
CA ASN A 188 -20.03 21.56 4.03
C ASN A 188 -20.03 20.48 2.94
N LEU A 189 -18.85 19.95 2.59
CA LEU A 189 -18.69 18.90 1.58
C LEU A 189 -19.42 17.61 2.03
N ALA A 190 -19.13 17.14 3.25
CA ALA A 190 -19.79 15.96 3.82
C ALA A 190 -21.30 16.17 4.01
N ARG A 191 -21.70 17.35 4.49
CA ARG A 191 -23.12 17.68 4.66
C ARG A 191 -23.88 17.70 3.34
N LYS A 192 -23.31 18.30 2.30
CA LYS A 192 -23.89 18.34 0.94
C LYS A 192 -24.05 16.92 0.39
N PHE A 193 -23.01 16.09 0.54
CA PHE A 193 -23.08 14.69 0.14
C PHE A 193 -24.22 13.93 0.82
N LEU A 194 -24.35 14.05 2.14
CA LEU A 194 -25.44 13.39 2.89
C LEU A 194 -26.82 13.88 2.44
N LEU A 195 -26.99 15.17 2.16
CA LEU A 195 -28.25 15.70 1.65
C LEU A 195 -28.62 15.16 0.26
N GLU A 196 -27.63 14.95 -0.60
CA GLU A 196 -27.84 14.49 -1.97
C GLU A 196 -28.02 12.97 -2.06
N LYS A 197 -27.33 12.19 -1.20
CA LYS A 197 -27.20 10.74 -1.36
C LYS A 197 -27.42 9.92 -0.09
N GLY A 198 -27.62 10.55 1.07
CA GLY A 198 -27.64 9.86 2.36
C GLY A 198 -28.68 8.73 2.46
N GLU A 199 -29.84 8.88 1.82
CA GLU A 199 -30.88 7.82 1.76
C GLU A 199 -30.39 6.52 1.08
N HIS A 200 -29.39 6.58 0.20
CA HIS A 200 -28.84 5.39 -0.47
C HIS A 200 -27.71 4.71 0.31
N PHE A 201 -27.15 5.41 1.30
CA PHE A 201 -26.01 4.97 2.09
C PHE A 201 -26.39 4.55 3.52
N THR A 202 -27.69 4.59 3.85
CA THR A 202 -28.25 4.29 5.19
C THR A 202 -29.32 3.22 5.09
#